data_AF-A0A5C7HL32-F1
#
_entry.id   AF-A0A5C7HL32-F1
#
_cell.length_a   1.000
_cell.length_b   1.000
_cell.length_c   1.000
_cell.angle_alpha   90.00
_cell.angle_beta   90.00
_cell.angle_gamma   90.00
#
_symmetry.space_group_name_H-M   'P 1'
#
loop_
_entity.id
_entity.type
_entity.pdbx_description
1 polymer ?
#
loop_
_entity_poly.entity_id
_entity_poly.type
_entity_poly.pdbx_seq_one_letter_code
_entity_poly.pdbx_strand_id
1 'polypeptide(L)'
;MGIEAPIPISSRLGDLNNIFQRIVSAAEHPYLSIPETEAGKSRKQYHRLINRSLMAVSVGAAVAIVGLAAYRVYATRKNTSSS
;
A
#
# COMPACT_ATOMS: atom_id res chain seq x y z
N MET A 1 2.14 11.83 33.85
CA MET A 1 2.76 12.84 32.98
C MET A 1 3.45 12.08 31.85
N GLY A 2 2.77 11.86 30.73
CA GLY A 2 3.28 11.06 29.61
C GLY A 2 3.57 11.98 28.43
N ILE A 3 4.81 12.45 28.32
CA ILE A 3 5.26 13.18 27.14
C ILE A 3 5.50 12.17 26.02
N GLU A 4 4.81 12.36 24.90
CA GLU A 4 4.96 11.55 23.70
C GLU A 4 6.41 11.64 23.19
N ALA A 5 6.96 10.53 22.69
CA ALA A 5 8.37 10.45 22.34
C ALA A 5 8.76 11.53 21.30
N PRO A 6 9.90 12.23 21.49
CA PRO A 6 10.32 13.30 20.58
C PRO A 6 10.36 12.83 19.13
N ILE A 7 9.82 13.64 18.22
CA ILE A 7 9.81 13.36 16.79
C ILE A 7 11.26 13.27 16.29
N PRO A 8 11.74 12.12 15.79
CA PRO A 8 13.07 12.02 15.23
C PRO A 8 13.07 12.76 13.89
N ILE A 9 13.76 13.91 13.82
CA ILE A 9 13.94 14.66 12.58
C ILE A 9 15.29 14.26 11.97
N SER A 10 15.27 13.46 10.90
CA SER A 10 16.48 13.21 10.12
C SER A 10 16.68 14.37 9.13
N SER A 11 17.69 15.20 9.35
CA SER A 11 18.08 16.27 8.44
C SER A 11 18.83 15.71 7.23
N ARG A 12 18.14 14.98 6.34
CA ARG A 12 18.68 14.81 4.98
C ARG A 12 18.56 16.17 4.29
N LEU A 13 19.70 16.71 3.85
CA LEU A 13 19.92 18.09 3.36
C LEU A 13 18.91 18.60 2.31
N GLY A 14 18.15 17.70 1.65
CA GLY A 14 17.13 18.06 0.65
C GLY A 14 15.71 18.31 1.17
N ASP A 15 15.40 18.01 2.44
CA ASP A 15 14.01 18.07 2.98
C ASP A 15 13.76 19.25 3.93
N LEU A 16 14.71 20.20 4.00
CA LEU A 16 14.66 21.34 4.92
C LEU A 16 13.42 22.24 4.69
N ASN A 17 13.00 22.42 3.44
CA ASN A 17 11.82 23.23 3.10
C ASN A 17 10.51 22.65 3.68
N ASN A 18 10.41 21.32 3.74
CA ASN A 18 9.27 20.60 4.30
C ASN A 18 9.23 20.77 5.83
N ILE A 19 10.41 20.73 6.48
CA ILE A 19 10.53 20.90 7.94
C ILE A 19 10.03 22.28 8.38
N PHE A 20 10.44 23.37 7.72
CA PHE A 20 9.98 24.71 8.08
C PHE A 20 8.47 24.87 7.92
N GLN A 21 7.89 24.41 6.80
CA GLN A 21 6.44 24.47 6.60
C GLN A 21 5.68 23.63 7.63
N ARG A 22 6.25 22.49 8.05
CA ARG A 22 5.65 21.60 9.05
C ARG A 22 5.70 22.20 10.46
N ILE A 23 6.77 22.94 10.78
CA ILE A 23 6.88 23.69 12.05
C ILE A 23 5.88 24.86 12.05
N VAL A 24 5.83 25.66 10.99
CA VAL A 24 4.91 26.81 10.89
C VAL A 24 3.45 26.36 10.96
N SER A 25 3.06 25.34 10.20
CA SER A 25 1.68 24.84 10.21
C SER A 25 1.27 24.22 11.56
N ALA A 26 2.19 23.54 12.25
CA ALA A 26 1.97 23.06 13.61
C ALA A 26 1.83 24.19 14.64
N ALA A 27 2.58 25.28 14.46
CA ALA A 27 2.48 26.47 15.31
C ALA A 27 1.21 27.29 15.06
N GLU A 28 0.73 27.35 13.81
CA GLU A 28 -0.50 28.06 13.44
C GLU A 28 -1.76 27.36 13.95
N HIS A 29 -1.78 26.03 14.00
CA HIS A 29 -2.98 25.25 14.36
C HIS A 29 -2.70 24.25 15.51
N PRO A 30 -2.48 24.72 16.75
CA PRO A 30 -1.97 23.91 17.86
C PRO A 30 -2.87 22.74 18.33
N TYR A 31 -4.14 22.66 17.89
CA TYR A 31 -5.05 21.55 18.18
C TYR A 31 -5.17 20.52 17.03
N LEU A 32 -4.69 20.88 15.84
CA LEU A 32 -4.55 20.01 14.65
C LEU A 32 -3.08 19.71 14.34
N SER A 33 -2.17 20.24 15.14
CA SER A 33 -0.73 20.25 14.95
C SER A 33 -0.05 18.93 15.26
N ILE A 34 -0.81 17.89 15.66
CA ILE A 34 -0.30 16.51 15.72
C ILE A 34 0.06 16.16 14.28
N PRO A 35 1.34 16.27 13.90
CA PRO A 35 1.69 16.17 12.51
C PRO A 35 1.59 14.69 12.17
N GLU A 36 0.68 14.32 11.27
CA GLU A 36 0.60 12.96 10.72
C GLU A 36 2.02 12.55 10.31
N THR A 37 2.63 11.70 11.14
CA THR A 37 4.05 11.36 11.00
C THR A 37 4.26 10.71 9.64
N GLU A 38 5.45 10.79 9.07
CA GLU A 38 5.75 10.06 7.84
C GLU A 38 5.46 8.55 8.00
N ALA A 39 5.58 8.03 9.22
CA ALA A 39 5.11 6.69 9.58
C ALA A 39 3.59 6.52 9.41
N GLY A 40 2.76 7.50 9.79
CA GLY A 40 1.31 7.50 9.57
C GLY A 40 0.88 7.67 8.10
N LYS A 41 1.56 8.54 7.35
CA LYS A 41 1.30 8.77 5.91
C LYS A 41 1.78 7.60 5.05
N SER A 42 2.99 7.10 5.33
CA SER A 42 3.55 5.89 4.71
C SER A 42 2.68 4.68 5.02
N ARG A 43 2.20 4.51 6.25
CA ARG A 43 1.31 3.39 6.61
C ARG A 43 -0.01 3.42 5.84
N LYS A 44 -0.64 4.59 5.67
CA LYS A 44 -1.86 4.75 4.85
C LYS A 44 -1.59 4.45 3.37
N GLN A 45 -0.48 4.93 2.81
CA GLN A 45 -0.12 4.68 1.40
C GLN A 45 0.33 3.23 1.15
N TYR A 46 1.10 2.65 2.05
CA TYR A 46 1.57 1.26 2.02
C TYR A 46 0.39 0.29 2.04
N HIS A 47 -0.58 0.48 2.93
CA HIS A 47 -1.82 -0.30 2.92
C HIS A 47 -2.60 -0.14 1.62
N ARG A 48 -2.68 1.08 1.06
CA ARG A 48 -3.39 1.32 -0.20
C ARG A 48 -2.73 0.63 -1.39
N LEU A 49 -1.41 0.67 -1.47
CA LEU A 49 -0.63 0.01 -2.53
C LEU A 49 -0.72 -1.51 -2.42
N ILE A 50 -0.58 -2.06 -1.21
CA ILE A 50 -0.67 -3.51 -0.97
C ILE A 50 -2.07 -4.03 -1.27
N ASN A 51 -3.12 -3.35 -0.82
CA ASN A 51 -4.47 -3.83 -1.07
C ASN A 51 -4.79 -3.84 -2.58
N ARG A 52 -4.26 -2.86 -3.33
CA ARG A 52 -4.42 -2.79 -4.78
C ARG A 52 -3.60 -3.84 -5.53
N SER A 53 -2.37 -4.12 -5.12
CA SER A 53 -1.55 -5.18 -5.74
C SER A 53 -2.08 -6.57 -5.38
N LEU A 54 -2.49 -6.79 -4.14
CA LEU A 54 -3.07 -8.05 -3.67
C LEU A 54 -4.37 -8.40 -4.42
N MET A 55 -5.22 -7.41 -4.68
CA MET A 55 -6.43 -7.59 -5.50
C MET A 55 -6.08 -7.99 -6.95
N ALA A 56 -5.08 -7.36 -7.56
CA ALA A 56 -4.67 -7.72 -8.92
C ALA A 56 -4.12 -9.15 -9.00
N VAL A 57 -3.25 -9.54 -8.04
CA VAL A 57 -2.65 -10.88 -8.00
C VAL A 57 -3.69 -11.96 -7.73
N SER A 58 -4.59 -11.74 -6.77
CA SER A 58 -5.64 -12.72 -6.42
C SER A 58 -6.61 -12.97 -7.57
N VAL A 59 -7.10 -11.91 -8.24
CA VAL A 59 -7.97 -12.05 -9.40
C VAL A 59 -7.26 -12.75 -10.56
N GLY A 60 -6.01 -12.37 -10.86
CA GLY A 60 -5.21 -13.01 -11.92
C GLY A 60 -4.98 -14.51 -11.68
N ALA A 61 -4.65 -14.89 -10.44
CA ALA A 61 -4.45 -16.28 -10.07
C ALA A 61 -5.74 -17.11 -10.22
N ALA A 62 -6.87 -16.59 -9.77
CA ALA A 62 -8.16 -17.27 -9.89
C ALA A 62 -8.55 -17.53 -11.35
N VAL A 63 -8.41 -16.51 -12.22
CA VAL A 63 -8.70 -16.64 -13.66
C VAL A 63 -7.79 -17.68 -14.33
N ALA A 64 -6.50 -17.69 -13.99
CA ALA A 64 -5.55 -18.65 -14.56
C ALA A 64 -5.90 -20.10 -14.17
N ILE A 65 -6.28 -20.35 -12.91
CA ILE A 65 -6.66 -21.68 -12.44
C ILE A 65 -7.93 -22.16 -13.13
N VAL A 66 -8.96 -21.31 -13.23
CA VAL A 66 -10.22 -21.64 -13.89
C VAL A 66 -10.00 -21.91 -15.38
N GLY A 67 -9.24 -21.05 -16.05
CA GLY A 67 -8.90 -21.22 -17.46
C GLY A 67 -8.13 -22.52 -17.71
N LEU A 68 -7.17 -22.85 -16.84
CA LEU A 68 -6.41 -24.10 -16.94
C LEU A 68 -7.29 -25.33 -16.71
N ALA A 69 -8.16 -25.30 -15.71
CA ALA A 69 -9.08 -26.40 -15.42
C ALA A 69 -10.06 -26.63 -16.58
N ALA A 70 -10.66 -25.56 -17.11
CA ALA A 70 -11.54 -25.63 -18.28
C ALA A 70 -10.79 -26.17 -19.51
N TYR A 71 -9.56 -25.70 -19.74
CA TYR A 71 -8.72 -26.20 -20.84
C TYR A 71 -8.37 -27.68 -20.69
N ARG A 72 -8.03 -28.13 -19.47
CA ARG A 72 -7.76 -29.54 -19.20
C ARG A 72 -8.97 -30.43 -19.50
N VAL A 73 -10.17 -30.01 -19.11
CA VAL A 73 -11.42 -30.72 -19.40
C VAL A 73 -11.74 -30.72 -20.89
N TYR A 74 -11.51 -29.61 -21.58
CA TYR A 74 -11.69 -29.54 -23.02
C TYR A 74 -10.72 -30.46 -23.77
N ALA A 75 -9.43 -30.43 -23.40
CA ALA A 75 -8.41 -31.25 -24.01
C ALA A 75 -8.66 -32.75 -23.80
N THR A 76 -9.11 -33.16 -22.62
CA THR A 76 -9.47 -34.57 -22.37
C THR A 76 -10.67 -35.00 -23.19
N ARG A 77 -11.71 -34.16 -23.31
CA ARG A 77 -12.88 -34.44 -24.17
C ARG A 77 -12.52 -34.54 -25.64
N LYS A 78 -11.64 -33.67 -26.13
CA LYS A 78 -11.19 -33.70 -27.52
C LYS A 78 -10.42 -34.99 -27.82
N ASN A 79 -9.60 -35.46 -26.89
CA ASN A 79 -8.84 -36.69 -27.05
C ASN A 79 -9.72 -37.96 -26.96
N THR A 80 -10.82 -37.95 -26.20
CA THR A 80 -11.76 -39.08 -26.14
C THR A 80 -12.76 -39.11 -27.29
N SER A 81 -13.04 -37.99 -27.96
CA SER A 81 -13.90 -37.94 -29.15
C SER A 81 -13.26 -38.47 -30.44
N SER A 82 -11.97 -38.78 -30.42
CA SER A 82 -11.19 -39.28 -31.56
C SER A 82 -10.71 -40.74 -31.41
N SER A 83 -11.22 -41.47 -30.42
CA SER A 83 -10.99 -42.91 -30.20
C SER A 83 -12.23 -43.74 -30.48
#